data_AF-A0A3C1XVK3-F1
#
_entry.id   AF-A0A3C1XVK3-F1
#
_cell.length_a   1.000
_cell.length_b   1.000
_cell.length_c   1.000
_cell.angle_alpha   90.00
_cell.angle_beta   90.00
_cell.angle_gamma   90.00
#
_symmetry.space_group_name_H-M   'P 1'
#
loop_
_entity.id
_entity.type
_entity.pdbx_description
1 polymer ?
#
loop_
_entity_poly.entity_id
_entity_poly.type
_entity_poly.pdbx_seq_one_letter_code
_entity_poly.pdbx_strand_id
1 'polypeptide(L)'
;MSRIPLPTPDSMTDDQKRVYEKIVSGPRGRLVGPLRAALHSPELAERWQALGALLRFGTSLPPRVSELAIVVTARRWNSQIEWHIHAQAARAAGIADAVLDAI
;
A
#
# COMPACT_ATOMS: atom_id res chain seq x y z
N MET A 1 13.62 -11.66 -7.72
CA MET A 1 13.99 -10.44 -8.47
C MET A 1 12.79 -9.94 -9.25
N SER A 2 12.67 -8.62 -9.48
CA SER A 2 11.61 -8.06 -10.32
C SER A 2 11.79 -8.52 -11.77
N ARG A 3 10.69 -8.84 -12.47
CA ARG A 3 10.71 -9.22 -13.89
C ARG A 3 10.84 -8.03 -14.84
N ILE A 4 10.60 -6.81 -14.33
CA ILE A 4 10.73 -5.55 -15.07
C ILE A 4 11.61 -4.57 -14.27
N PRO A 5 12.35 -3.67 -14.94
CA PRO A 5 13.10 -2.62 -14.26
C PRO A 5 12.14 -1.61 -13.65
N LEU A 6 12.19 -1.40 -12.34
CA LEU A 6 11.32 -0.42 -11.68
C LEU A 6 11.98 0.96 -11.69
N PRO A 7 11.23 2.06 -11.94
CA PRO A 7 11.79 3.40 -11.85
C PRO A 7 12.39 3.67 -10.47
N THR A 8 13.61 4.20 -10.46
CA THR A 8 14.31 4.69 -9.27
C THR A 8 14.23 6.21 -9.22
N PRO A 9 14.35 6.88 -8.06
CA PRO A 9 14.27 8.34 -7.98
C PRO A 9 15.18 9.06 -9.00
N ASP A 10 16.37 8.53 -9.25
CA ASP A 10 17.35 9.09 -10.18
C ASP A 10 17.00 8.83 -11.65
N SER A 11 16.23 7.77 -11.93
CA SER A 11 15.85 7.36 -13.29
C SER A 11 14.42 7.76 -13.68
N MET A 12 13.67 8.40 -12.79
CA MET A 12 12.29 8.79 -13.05
C MET A 12 12.22 9.99 -14.00
N THR A 13 11.23 9.98 -14.90
CA THR A 13 10.81 11.18 -15.63
C THR A 13 10.15 12.17 -14.68
N ASP A 14 9.98 13.42 -15.11
CA ASP A 14 9.36 14.47 -14.26
C ASP A 14 7.93 14.10 -13.84
N ASP A 15 7.14 13.49 -14.74
CA ASP A 15 5.79 12.99 -14.41
C ASP A 15 5.82 11.87 -13.37
N GLN A 16 6.78 10.94 -13.49
CA GLN A 16 6.95 9.87 -12.50
C GLN A 16 7.36 10.43 -11.13
N LYS A 17 8.28 11.40 -11.10
CA LYS A 17 8.72 12.10 -9.87
C LYS A 17 7.55 12.80 -9.21
N ARG A 18 6.75 13.56 -9.97
CA ARG A 18 5.55 14.25 -9.47
C ARG A 18 4.58 13.27 -8.80
N VAL A 19 4.30 12.12 -9.42
CA VAL A 19 3.41 11.11 -8.85
C VAL A 19 4.04 10.43 -7.63
N TYR A 20 5.33 10.11 -7.68
CA TYR A 20 6.08 9.56 -6.55
C TYR A 20 6.03 10.49 -5.32
N GLU A 21 6.34 11.78 -5.50
CA GLU A 21 6.31 12.79 -4.44
C GLU A 21 4.92 12.92 -3.83
N LYS A 22 3.87 12.91 -4.66
CA LYS A 22 2.47 12.95 -4.18
C LYS A 22 2.12 11.73 -3.33
N ILE A 23 2.63 10.54 -3.66
CA ILE A 23 2.39 9.32 -2.89
C ILE A 23 3.12 9.37 -1.55
N VAL A 24 4.40 9.78 -1.56
CA VAL A 24 5.25 9.79 -0.35
C VAL A 24 4.85 10.89 0.62
N SER A 25 4.47 12.08 0.12
CA SER A 25 3.96 13.18 0.94
C SER A 25 2.50 12.99 1.39
N GLY A 26 1.76 12.10 0.73
CA GLY A 26 0.37 11.79 1.05
C GLY A 26 0.22 10.81 2.24
N PRO A 27 -1.03 10.47 2.60
CA PRO A 27 -1.33 9.62 3.77
C PRO A 27 -0.81 8.18 3.64
N ARG A 28 -0.39 7.75 2.43
CA ARG A 28 0.24 6.45 2.22
C ARG A 28 1.69 6.43 2.71
N GLY A 29 2.37 7.57 2.75
CA GLY A 29 3.73 7.79 3.29
C GLY A 29 4.88 7.10 2.54
N ARG A 30 4.59 6.12 1.69
CA ARG A 30 5.61 5.36 0.94
C ARG A 30 5.05 4.74 -0.33
N LEU A 31 5.92 4.63 -1.34
CA LEU A 31 5.65 3.87 -2.54
C LEU A 31 6.16 2.42 -2.39
N VAL A 32 5.23 1.46 -2.31
CA VAL A 32 5.54 0.04 -2.12
C VAL A 32 4.69 -0.84 -3.02
N GLY A 33 5.15 -2.07 -3.24
CA GLY A 33 4.38 -3.11 -3.92
C GLY A 33 4.04 -2.80 -5.38
N PRO A 34 2.88 -3.29 -5.87
CA PRO A 34 2.48 -3.18 -7.27
C PRO A 34 2.45 -1.74 -7.81
N LEU A 35 2.23 -0.76 -6.93
CA LEU A 35 2.21 0.65 -7.29
C LEU A 35 3.57 1.14 -7.82
N ARG A 36 4.68 0.49 -7.44
CA ARG A 36 6.01 0.75 -8.02
C ARG A 36 6.07 0.40 -9.51
N ALA A 37 5.43 -0.70 -9.91
CA ALA A 37 5.33 -1.08 -11.31
C ALA A 37 4.35 -0.17 -12.06
N ALA A 38 3.26 0.25 -11.40
CA ALA A 38 2.30 1.17 -12.00
C ALA A 38 2.93 2.51 -12.42
N LEU A 39 4.04 2.95 -11.81
CA LEU A 39 4.76 4.17 -12.21
C LEU A 39 5.26 4.17 -13.66
N HIS A 40 5.35 3.02 -14.33
CA HIS A 40 5.57 3.01 -15.79
C HIS A 40 4.46 3.74 -16.55
N SER A 41 3.27 3.87 -15.96
CA SER A 41 2.18 4.74 -16.40
C SER A 41 1.83 5.72 -15.26
N PRO A 42 2.39 6.95 -15.27
CA PRO A 42 2.15 7.94 -14.21
C PRO A 42 0.65 8.20 -13.97
N GLU A 43 -0.15 8.25 -15.04
CA GLU A 43 -1.59 8.43 -14.94
C GLU A 43 -2.26 7.28 -14.17
N LEU A 44 -1.93 6.02 -14.50
CA LEU A 44 -2.46 4.87 -13.79
C LEU A 44 -2.05 4.89 -12.32
N ALA A 45 -0.78 5.15 -12.04
CA ALA A 45 -0.26 5.22 -10.68
C ALA A 45 -0.97 6.31 -9.85
N GLU A 46 -1.21 7.48 -10.44
CA GLU A 46 -1.88 8.61 -9.78
C GLU A 46 -3.36 8.30 -9.46
N ARG A 47 -4.08 7.67 -10.37
CA ARG A 47 -5.48 7.27 -10.15
C ARG A 47 -5.57 6.13 -9.14
N TRP A 48 -4.71 5.13 -9.26
CA TRP A 48 -4.70 3.97 -8.36
C TRP A 48 -4.33 4.37 -6.93
N GLN A 49 -3.29 5.20 -6.74
CA GLN A 49 -2.92 5.63 -5.40
C GLN A 49 -4.04 6.43 -4.72
N ALA A 50 -4.75 7.28 -5.47
CA ALA A 50 -5.86 8.07 -4.96
C ALA A 50 -7.04 7.18 -4.55
N LEU A 51 -7.41 6.20 -5.38
CA LEU A 51 -8.41 5.19 -5.03
C LEU A 51 -8.01 4.43 -3.76
N GLY A 52 -6.76 3.97 -3.68
CA GLY A 52 -6.26 3.25 -2.51
C GLY A 52 -6.22 4.11 -1.24
N ALA A 53 -5.96 5.42 -1.35
CA ALA A 53 -6.03 6.34 -0.22
C ALA A 53 -7.46 6.53 0.26
N LEU A 54 -8.42 6.71 -0.66
CA LEU A 54 -9.83 6.83 -0.33
C LEU A 54 -10.35 5.58 0.40
N LEU A 55 -10.09 4.39 -0.15
CA LEU A 55 -10.57 3.13 0.43
C LEU A 55 -9.93 2.79 1.78
N ARG A 56 -8.76 3.36 2.09
CA ARG A 56 -8.05 3.07 3.35
C ARG A 56 -8.32 4.10 4.45
N PHE A 57 -8.44 5.38 4.08
CA PHE A 57 -8.49 6.48 5.04
C PHE A 57 -9.78 7.31 4.97
N GLY A 58 -10.55 7.20 3.90
CA GLY A 58 -11.81 7.94 3.69
C GLY A 58 -13.07 7.13 4.02
N THR A 59 -12.96 6.10 4.86
CA THR A 59 -14.09 5.24 5.24
C THR A 59 -14.58 5.58 6.65
N SER A 60 -15.81 5.18 6.98
CA SER A 60 -16.35 5.27 8.35
C SER A 60 -15.80 4.21 9.30
N LEU A 61 -14.99 3.27 8.81
CA LEU A 61 -14.42 2.20 9.62
C LEU A 61 -13.21 2.70 10.42
N PRO A 62 -13.15 2.43 11.74
CA PRO A 62 -11.94 2.70 12.52
C PRO A 62 -10.75 1.89 11.98
N PRO A 63 -9.49 2.40 12.10
CA PRO A 63 -8.30 1.72 11.59
C PRO A 63 -8.18 0.26 12.03
N ARG A 64 -8.55 -0.05 13.28
CA ARG A 64 -8.52 -1.43 13.78
C ARG A 64 -9.41 -2.38 12.98
N VAL A 65 -10.58 -1.92 12.53
CA VAL A 65 -11.54 -2.74 11.77
C VAL A 65 -11.10 -2.89 10.32
N SER A 66 -10.67 -1.79 9.69
CA SER A 66 -10.21 -1.83 8.29
C SER A 66 -8.93 -2.66 8.15
N GLU A 67 -7.96 -2.50 9.05
CA GLU A 67 -6.72 -3.28 9.02
C GLU A 67 -6.96 -4.77 9.29
N LEU A 68 -7.91 -5.14 10.17
CA LEU A 68 -8.32 -6.53 10.35
C LEU A 68 -8.87 -7.14 9.04
N ALA A 69 -9.76 -6.42 8.36
CA ALA A 69 -10.31 -6.88 7.08
C ALA A 69 -9.22 -7.03 6.00
N ILE A 70 -8.24 -6.13 5.98
CA ILE A 70 -7.11 -6.19 5.05
C ILE A 70 -6.23 -7.41 5.34
N VAL A 71 -5.83 -7.67 6.58
CA VAL A 71 -4.94 -8.83 6.87
C VAL A 71 -5.63 -10.18 6.64
N VAL A 72 -6.94 -10.29 6.93
CA VAL A 72 -7.73 -11.48 6.57
C VAL A 72 -7.76 -11.69 5.06
N THR A 73 -7.95 -10.61 4.30
CA THR A 73 -7.91 -10.65 2.82
C THR A 73 -6.52 -11.04 2.32
N ALA A 74 -5.47 -10.44 2.89
CA ALA A 74 -4.08 -10.75 2.54
C ALA A 74 -3.79 -12.23 2.76
N ARG A 75 -4.21 -12.80 3.89
CA ARG A 75 -4.05 -14.22 4.18
C ARG A 75 -4.85 -15.12 3.25
N ARG A 76 -6.11 -14.78 2.98
CA ARG A 76 -7.00 -15.55 2.09
C ARG A 76 -6.39 -15.78 0.71
N TRP A 77 -5.64 -14.79 0.22
CA TRP A 77 -4.94 -14.82 -1.06
C TRP A 77 -3.44 -15.16 -0.95
N ASN A 78 -2.94 -15.43 0.27
CA ASN A 78 -1.51 -15.62 0.57
C ASN A 78 -0.62 -14.48 0.02
N SER A 79 -1.12 -13.24 0.06
CA SER A 79 -0.37 -12.07 -0.35
C SER A 79 0.64 -11.66 0.73
N GLN A 80 1.87 -12.11 0.57
CA GLN A 80 2.95 -11.85 1.52
C GLN A 80 3.24 -10.36 1.73
N ILE A 81 3.15 -9.56 0.66
CA ILE A 81 3.41 -8.13 0.72
C ILE A 81 2.33 -7.39 1.50
N GLU A 82 1.06 -7.70 1.22
CA GLU A 82 -0.06 -7.09 1.92
C GLU A 82 -0.04 -7.53 3.39
N TRP A 83 0.24 -8.81 3.67
CA TRP A 83 0.40 -9.30 5.04
C TRP A 83 1.50 -8.55 5.80
N HIS A 84 2.70 -8.46 5.25
CA HIS A 84 3.84 -7.83 5.90
C HIS A 84 3.54 -6.37 6.28
N ILE A 85 2.96 -5.61 5.34
CA ILE A 85 2.64 -4.19 5.54
C ILE A 85 1.49 -4.02 6.53
N HIS A 86 0.42 -4.77 6.36
CA HIS A 86 -0.82 -4.55 7.08
C HIS A 86 -0.85 -5.25 8.45
N ALA A 87 -0.08 -6.32 8.68
CA ALA A 87 0.12 -6.85 10.02
C ALA A 87 0.82 -5.84 10.94
N GLN A 88 1.77 -5.05 10.43
CA GLN A 88 2.37 -3.95 11.20
C GLN A 88 1.35 -2.84 11.50
N ALA A 89 0.54 -2.45 10.51
CA ALA A 89 -0.49 -1.44 10.69
C ALA A 89 -1.61 -1.90 11.65
N ALA A 90 -2.02 -3.16 11.56
CA ALA A 90 -2.94 -3.82 12.48
C ALA A 90 -2.46 -3.78 13.93
N ARG A 91 -1.18 -4.09 14.18
CA ARG A 91 -0.57 -3.96 15.52
C ARG A 91 -0.64 -2.53 16.03
N ALA A 92 -0.26 -1.57 15.19
CA ALA A 92 -0.32 -0.15 15.54
C ALA A 92 -1.76 0.32 15.83
N ALA A 93 -2.76 -0.31 15.21
CA ALA A 93 -4.17 -0.09 15.47
C ALA A 93 -4.74 -0.90 16.67
N GLY A 94 -3.89 -1.63 17.40
CA GLY A 94 -4.27 -2.36 18.62
C GLY A 94 -4.81 -3.78 18.39
N ILE A 95 -4.45 -4.44 17.28
CA ILE A 95 -4.68 -5.88 17.11
C ILE A 95 -3.52 -6.64 17.76
N ALA A 96 -3.84 -7.55 18.69
CA ALA A 96 -2.86 -8.38 19.39
C ALA A 96 -2.21 -9.40 18.44
N ASP A 97 -0.94 -9.74 18.69
CA ASP A 97 -0.21 -10.74 17.91
C ASP A 97 -0.93 -12.08 17.85
N ALA A 98 -1.51 -12.54 18.96
CA ALA A 98 -2.27 -13.80 18.98
C ALA A 98 -3.45 -13.83 17.99
N VAL A 99 -4.05 -12.67 17.67
CA VAL A 99 -5.11 -12.59 16.65
C VAL A 99 -4.50 -12.68 15.25
N LEU A 100 -3.38 -12.02 15.01
CA LEU A 100 -2.68 -12.09 13.72
C LEU A 100 -2.13 -13.50 13.46
N ASP A 101 -1.60 -14.17 14.48
CA ASP A 101 -1.07 -15.53 14.36
C ASP A 101 -2.17 -16.57 14.09
N ALA A 102 -3.42 -16.27 14.47
CA ALA A 102 -4.58 -17.13 14.23
C ALA A 102 -5.19 -16.99 12.83
N ILE A 103 -4.76 -16.00 12.03
CA ILE A 103 -5.21 -15.75 10.65
C ILE A 103 -4.25 -16.45 9.68
#